data_AF-A0AAJ1FGK9-F1
#
_entry.id   AF-A0AAJ1FGK9-F1
#
_cell.length_a   1.000
_cell.length_b   1.000
_cell.length_c   1.000
_cell.angle_alpha   90.00
_cell.angle_beta   90.00
_cell.angle_gamma   90.00
#
_symmetry.space_group_name_H-M   'P 1'
#
loop_
_entity.id
_entity.type
_entity.pdbx_description
1 polymer ?
#
loop_
_entity_poly.entity_id
_entity_poly.type
_entity_poly.pdbx_seq_one_letter_code
_entity_poly.pdbx_strand_id
1 'polypeptide(L)'
;MVTGGVLSGLGKGVTASSMGVLLKSAGLRVTSVKIDPYLNVDAGTMSPFEHGEVFVLDDGGEVDLDLGNYERFLDIALTRDNNITTGKVYAAVVERERRGDYLGKTVQVIPHITNEIQEWIERVAHVSSDGDNGAPDVCVIELGGTVGDIESAPFVEALRQFQFRVGRENICFVHVSLVPVMGPVGEQKTKPTQHTVKELRGLGIIPDILVCRSAKPLQDDTRAKLAAFCHVSEDAVVSAHDVSNIYRVPMMLEEQGVSGVLSGLFGFELPSERPLLDDWKAMADRVDNPAEEVRIATVGKYTGLSDSYLSVIKALQHSSYAVGRKLVIDWIESADLDDQTAS
;
A
#
# COMPACT_ATOMS: atom_id res chain seq x y z
N MET A 1 4.93 -6.03 -6.44
CA MET A 1 5.19 -4.58 -6.29
C MET A 1 4.01 -3.77 -6.78
N VAL A 2 3.56 -2.81 -5.99
CA VAL A 2 2.41 -1.94 -6.26
C VAL A 2 2.88 -0.52 -6.52
N THR A 3 2.48 0.06 -7.65
CA THR A 3 2.77 1.45 -8.06
C THR A 3 1.47 2.21 -8.28
N GLY A 4 1.51 3.55 -8.26
CA GLY A 4 0.34 4.40 -8.52
C GLY A 4 0.53 5.34 -9.69
N GLY A 5 -0.56 5.61 -10.39
CA GLY A 5 -0.62 6.58 -11.48
C GLY A 5 -1.73 7.61 -11.29
N VAL A 6 -1.72 8.67 -12.10
CA VAL A 6 -2.74 9.73 -12.19
C VAL A 6 -2.80 10.66 -10.97
N LEU A 7 -3.03 10.15 -9.76
CA LEU A 7 -3.16 10.92 -8.51
C LEU A 7 -2.59 10.13 -7.32
N SER A 8 -2.11 10.84 -6.31
CA SER A 8 -1.85 10.25 -4.99
C SER A 8 -3.17 9.89 -4.28
N GLY A 9 -3.11 9.02 -3.27
CA GLY A 9 -4.29 8.66 -2.46
C GLY A 9 -5.33 7.73 -3.11
N LEU A 10 -5.04 7.09 -4.25
CA LEU A 10 -5.97 6.16 -4.92
C LEU A 10 -6.22 4.83 -4.19
N GLY A 11 -5.61 4.61 -3.02
CA GLY A 11 -5.72 3.36 -2.27
C GLY A 11 -4.66 2.31 -2.61
N LYS A 12 -3.41 2.75 -2.87
CA LYS A 12 -2.26 1.83 -3.05
C LYS A 12 -2.04 0.95 -1.82
N GLY A 13 -1.95 1.53 -0.63
CA GLY A 13 -1.82 0.81 0.65
C GLY A 13 -2.90 -0.23 0.87
N VAL A 14 -4.16 0.13 0.61
CA VAL A 14 -5.30 -0.80 0.73
C VAL A 14 -5.20 -1.92 -0.30
N THR A 15 -4.82 -1.62 -1.54
CA THR A 15 -4.64 -2.63 -2.60
C THR A 15 -3.49 -3.59 -2.24
N ALA A 16 -2.34 -3.07 -1.85
CA ALA A 16 -1.17 -3.83 -1.44
C ALA A 16 -1.49 -4.73 -0.25
N SER A 17 -2.08 -4.17 0.80
CA SER A 17 -2.52 -4.93 1.99
C SER A 17 -3.51 -6.03 1.62
N SER A 18 -4.49 -5.73 0.76
CA SER A 18 -5.51 -6.70 0.36
C SER A 18 -4.93 -7.85 -0.46
N MET A 19 -3.99 -7.58 -1.35
CA MET A 19 -3.26 -8.64 -2.06
C MET A 19 -2.40 -9.48 -1.10
N GLY A 20 -1.79 -8.86 -0.09
CA GLY A 20 -1.11 -9.59 0.97
C GLY A 20 -2.03 -10.52 1.76
N VAL A 21 -3.26 -10.10 2.06
CA VAL A 21 -4.29 -10.97 2.69
C VAL A 21 -4.62 -12.16 1.79
N LEU A 22 -4.78 -11.96 0.48
CA LEU A 22 -5.02 -13.06 -0.46
C LEU A 22 -3.86 -14.07 -0.48
N LEU A 23 -2.62 -13.59 -0.53
CA LEU A 23 -1.43 -14.43 -0.48
C LEU A 23 -1.30 -15.19 0.85
N LYS A 24 -1.51 -14.51 1.98
CA LYS A 24 -1.52 -15.15 3.32
C LYS A 24 -2.62 -16.21 3.40
N SER A 25 -3.79 -15.95 2.80
CA SER A 25 -4.88 -16.93 2.75
C SER A 25 -4.57 -18.15 1.88
N ALA A 26 -3.66 -18.02 0.92
CA ALA A 26 -3.14 -19.13 0.13
C ALA A 26 -2.07 -19.96 0.88
N GLY A 27 -1.74 -19.60 2.13
CA GLY A 27 -0.77 -20.30 2.97
C GLY A 27 0.66 -19.78 2.82
N LEU A 28 0.88 -18.67 2.11
CA LEU A 28 2.20 -18.06 1.95
C LEU A 28 2.54 -17.17 3.13
N ARG A 29 3.81 -17.17 3.54
CA ARG A 29 4.35 -16.21 4.50
C ARG A 29 4.63 -14.88 3.81
N VAL A 30 4.06 -13.80 4.34
CA VAL A 30 4.09 -12.48 3.70
C VAL A 30 4.83 -11.48 4.58
N THR A 31 5.70 -10.68 3.97
CA THR A 31 6.22 -9.43 4.55
C THR A 31 5.87 -8.24 3.64
N SER A 32 6.13 -7.02 4.09
CA SER A 32 5.87 -5.82 3.32
C SER A 32 7.02 -4.81 3.40
N VAL A 33 7.19 -4.05 2.32
CA VAL A 33 8.12 -2.92 2.24
C VAL A 33 7.38 -1.72 1.68
N LYS A 34 7.46 -0.59 2.37
CA LYS A 34 7.00 0.71 1.89
C LYS A 34 8.19 1.52 1.40
N ILE A 35 8.12 2.00 0.18
CA ILE A 35 9.07 2.98 -0.36
C ILE A 35 8.38 4.34 -0.34
N ASP A 36 9.03 5.31 0.29
CA ASP A 36 8.60 6.70 0.38
C ASP A 36 9.60 7.62 -0.32
N PRO A 37 9.17 8.32 -1.38
CA PRO A 37 10.10 9.13 -2.16
C PRO A 37 10.47 10.46 -1.49
N TYR A 38 9.94 10.79 -0.31
CA TYR A 38 10.30 11.98 0.44
C TYR A 38 11.74 11.91 1.02
N LEU A 39 12.32 13.08 1.32
CA LEU A 39 13.70 13.20 1.78
C LEU A 39 13.90 12.99 3.28
N ASN A 40 12.86 13.11 4.09
CA ASN A 40 12.94 12.81 5.52
C ASN A 40 13.46 11.38 5.72
N VAL A 41 14.34 11.19 6.70
CA VAL A 41 14.90 9.86 7.01
C VAL A 41 13.80 8.98 7.62
N ASP A 42 12.98 9.56 8.48
CA ASP A 42 11.85 8.95 9.17
C ASP A 42 10.68 9.95 9.25
N ALA A 43 9.53 9.47 9.70
CA ALA A 43 8.33 10.30 9.85
C ALA A 43 8.33 11.14 11.14
N GLY A 44 9.25 10.90 12.08
CA GLY A 44 9.22 11.48 13.43
C GLY A 44 9.34 13.00 13.48
N THR A 45 9.97 13.59 12.45
CA THR A 45 10.12 15.06 12.32
C THR A 45 8.97 15.73 11.57
N MET A 46 8.02 14.96 11.05
CA MET A 46 6.95 15.45 10.19
C MET A 46 5.75 15.89 11.02
N SER A 47 5.08 16.94 10.55
CA SER A 47 3.89 17.46 11.21
C SER A 47 2.71 16.51 11.00
N PRO A 48 1.95 16.15 12.06
CA PRO A 48 0.75 15.35 11.90
C PRO A 48 -0.34 15.99 11.02
N PHE A 49 -0.23 17.30 10.76
CA PHE A 49 -1.11 18.05 9.87
C PHE A 49 -0.85 17.79 8.38
N GLU A 50 0.38 17.43 8.03
CA GLU A 50 0.79 17.27 6.62
C GLU A 50 0.70 15.81 6.19
N HIS A 51 1.06 14.89 7.08
CA HIS A 51 1.24 13.48 6.75
C HIS A 51 0.46 12.51 7.64
N GLY A 52 -0.43 13.02 8.50
CA GLY A 52 -1.16 12.20 9.47
C GLY A 52 -0.28 11.78 10.65
N GLU A 53 -0.79 10.87 11.47
CA GLU A 53 -0.03 10.37 12.62
C GLU A 53 1.29 9.69 12.21
N VAL A 54 2.28 9.74 13.11
CA VAL A 54 3.48 8.91 13.00
C VAL A 54 3.14 7.53 13.59
N PHE A 55 3.37 6.47 12.82
CA PHE A 55 3.24 5.11 13.31
C PHE A 55 4.56 4.65 13.93
N VAL A 56 4.49 4.00 15.09
CA VAL A 56 5.68 3.54 15.82
C VAL A 56 5.70 2.01 15.80
N LEU A 57 6.79 1.45 15.27
CA LEU A 57 7.02 0.01 15.17
C LEU A 57 7.60 -0.56 16.47
N ASP A 58 7.53 -1.88 16.62
CA ASP A 58 8.01 -2.60 17.81
C ASP A 58 9.51 -2.38 18.09
N ASP A 59 10.31 -2.13 17.06
CA ASP A 59 11.73 -1.83 17.18
C ASP A 59 12.02 -0.33 17.48
N GLY A 60 10.98 0.47 17.71
CA GLY A 60 11.04 1.91 17.94
C GLY A 60 11.25 2.74 16.67
N GLY A 61 11.04 2.17 15.48
CA GLY A 61 11.04 2.92 14.22
C GLY A 61 9.84 3.85 14.10
N GLU A 62 10.08 5.11 13.75
CA GLU A 62 9.05 6.12 13.46
C GLU A 62 8.79 6.17 11.95
N VAL A 63 7.61 5.74 11.51
CA VAL A 63 7.31 5.48 10.10
C VAL A 63 5.97 6.08 9.67
N ASP A 64 5.76 6.12 8.36
CA ASP A 64 4.49 6.54 7.76
C ASP A 64 3.33 5.63 8.17
N LEU A 65 2.12 6.21 8.25
CA LEU A 65 0.89 5.53 8.67
C LEU A 65 0.52 4.30 7.82
N ASP A 66 1.00 4.23 6.57
CA ASP A 66 0.74 3.10 5.67
C ASP A 66 1.29 1.80 6.24
N LEU A 67 2.39 1.83 7.00
CA LEU A 67 2.95 0.62 7.62
C LEU A 67 2.00 0.02 8.66
N GLY A 68 1.30 0.87 9.41
CA GLY A 68 0.27 0.40 10.33
C GLY A 68 -0.91 -0.26 9.62
N ASN A 69 -1.18 0.07 8.35
CA ASN A 69 -2.19 -0.66 7.57
C ASN A 69 -1.71 -2.07 7.24
N TYR A 70 -0.44 -2.25 6.88
CA TYR A 70 0.12 -3.58 6.61
C TYR A 70 0.12 -4.45 7.86
N GLU A 71 0.56 -3.95 9.02
CA GLU A 71 0.53 -4.73 10.27
C GLU A 71 -0.90 -5.14 10.63
N ARG A 72 -1.87 -4.21 10.55
CA ARG A 72 -3.28 -4.50 10.87
C ARG A 72 -3.95 -5.48 9.90
N PHE A 73 -3.58 -5.48 8.62
CA PHE A 73 -4.18 -6.36 7.62
C PHE A 73 -3.49 -7.72 7.58
N LEU A 74 -2.16 -7.73 7.69
CA LEU A 74 -1.35 -8.91 7.47
C LEU A 74 -1.02 -9.64 8.76
N ASP A 75 -1.29 -9.05 9.93
CA ASP A 75 -0.98 -9.64 11.24
C ASP A 75 0.50 -10.06 11.28
N ILE A 76 1.37 -9.04 11.14
CA ILE A 76 2.83 -9.11 11.12
C ILE A 76 3.40 -7.92 11.91
N ALA A 77 4.65 -8.04 12.38
CA ALA A 77 5.42 -6.98 13.00
C ALA A 77 6.56 -6.54 12.06
N LEU A 78 6.47 -5.32 11.57
CA LEU A 78 7.46 -4.71 10.70
C LEU A 78 8.55 -4.01 11.53
N THR A 79 9.68 -3.74 10.90
CA THR A 79 10.82 -3.02 11.49
C THR A 79 11.07 -1.72 10.76
N ARG A 80 11.90 -0.83 11.33
CA ARG A 80 12.28 0.43 10.67
C ARG A 80 12.86 0.28 9.26
N ASP A 81 13.40 -0.90 8.96
CA ASP A 81 14.00 -1.20 7.65
C ASP A 81 12.95 -1.54 6.58
N ASN A 82 11.73 -1.89 6.98
CA ASN A 82 10.59 -2.07 6.06
C ASN A 82 10.09 -0.75 5.47
N ASN A 83 10.49 0.39 6.05
CA ASN A 83 10.25 1.72 5.49
C ASN A 83 11.54 2.26 4.84
N ILE A 84 11.56 2.31 3.51
CA ILE A 84 12.66 2.85 2.71
C ILE A 84 12.31 4.28 2.29
N THR A 85 13.11 5.25 2.70
CA THR A 85 12.94 6.65 2.29
C THR A 85 14.09 7.12 1.41
N THR A 86 13.90 8.17 0.61
CA THR A 86 15.00 8.79 -0.13
C THR A 86 16.11 9.25 0.83
N GLY A 87 15.73 9.80 1.99
CA GLY A 87 16.67 10.21 3.04
C GLY A 87 17.59 9.09 3.51
N LYS A 88 17.01 7.92 3.87
CA LYS A 88 17.77 6.73 4.31
C LYS A 88 18.75 6.25 3.26
N VAL A 89 18.27 6.11 2.01
CA VAL A 89 19.09 5.61 0.89
C VAL A 89 20.27 6.56 0.62
N TYR A 90 20.01 7.86 0.55
CA TYR A 90 21.05 8.85 0.27
C TYR A 90 22.05 8.94 1.42
N ALA A 91 21.59 8.91 2.67
CA ALA A 91 22.46 8.91 3.85
C ALA A 91 23.41 7.69 3.83
N ALA A 92 22.90 6.50 3.57
CA ALA A 92 23.70 5.27 3.49
C ALA A 92 24.77 5.35 2.40
N VAL A 93 24.42 5.82 1.20
CA VAL A 93 25.38 5.96 0.09
C VAL A 93 26.44 7.03 0.39
N VAL A 94 26.05 8.18 0.96
CA VAL A 94 27.00 9.23 1.35
C VAL A 94 27.95 8.74 2.45
N GLU A 95 27.46 7.98 3.43
CA GLU A 95 28.31 7.41 4.48
C GLU A 95 29.32 6.40 3.93
N ARG A 96 28.89 5.48 3.04
CA ARG A 96 29.79 4.55 2.33
C ARG A 96 30.86 5.30 1.52
N GLU A 97 30.49 6.41 0.89
CA GLU A 97 31.43 7.27 0.17
C GLU A 97 32.48 7.88 1.10
N ARG A 98 32.06 8.47 2.23
CA ARG A 98 32.98 9.07 3.22
C ARG A 98 33.93 8.03 3.84
N ARG A 99 33.49 6.78 3.98
CA ARG A 99 34.32 5.66 4.47
C ARG A 99 35.34 5.18 3.43
N GLY A 100 35.17 5.54 2.16
CA GLY A 100 36.06 5.14 1.07
C GLY A 100 35.67 3.84 0.38
N ASP A 101 34.46 3.32 0.60
CA ASP A 101 34.00 2.04 0.06
C ASP A 101 33.95 2.02 -1.48
N TYR A 102 33.80 3.19 -2.10
CA TYR A 102 33.79 3.35 -3.57
C TYR A 102 35.19 3.57 -4.17
N LEU A 103 36.26 3.37 -3.40
CA LEU A 103 37.66 3.40 -3.86
C LEU A 103 38.05 4.69 -4.59
N GLY A 104 37.52 5.82 -4.14
CA GLY A 104 37.77 7.15 -4.70
C GLY A 104 37.13 7.41 -6.07
N LYS A 105 36.25 6.52 -6.55
CA LYS A 105 35.48 6.74 -7.78
C LYS A 105 34.29 7.66 -7.53
N THR A 106 33.84 8.35 -8.58
CA THR A 106 32.66 9.22 -8.53
C THR A 106 31.39 8.41 -8.24
N VAL A 107 30.65 8.83 -7.22
CA VAL A 107 29.33 8.29 -6.87
C VAL A 107 28.25 9.01 -7.68
N GLN A 108 27.27 8.26 -8.16
CA GLN A 108 26.18 8.69 -9.06
C GLN A 108 24.89 7.96 -8.71
N VAL A 109 23.74 8.50 -9.11
CA VAL A 109 22.43 7.86 -8.90
C VAL A 109 22.41 6.43 -9.46
N ILE A 110 22.89 6.25 -10.70
CA ILE A 110 23.09 4.93 -11.29
C ILE A 110 24.59 4.66 -11.36
N PRO A 111 25.11 3.53 -10.83
CA PRO A 111 24.35 2.47 -10.17
C PRO A 111 24.23 2.63 -8.64
N HIS A 112 24.86 3.63 -8.01
CA HIS A 112 25.10 3.58 -6.55
C HIS A 112 23.82 3.69 -5.71
N ILE A 113 22.92 4.63 -6.02
CA ILE A 113 21.62 4.75 -5.34
C ILE A 113 20.73 3.57 -5.74
N THR A 114 20.67 3.22 -7.03
CA THR A 114 19.81 2.12 -7.50
C THR A 114 20.24 0.77 -6.94
N ASN A 115 21.53 0.55 -6.71
CA ASN A 115 22.05 -0.67 -6.08
C ASN A 115 21.71 -0.69 -4.59
N GLU A 116 21.86 0.43 -3.87
CA GLU A 116 21.47 0.51 -2.46
C GLU A 116 19.99 0.15 -2.28
N ILE A 117 19.11 0.69 -3.13
CA ILE A 117 17.67 0.37 -3.10
C ILE A 117 17.43 -1.13 -3.31
N GLN A 118 18.06 -1.72 -4.34
CA GLN A 118 17.91 -3.14 -4.65
C GLN A 118 18.44 -4.05 -3.53
N GLU A 119 19.62 -3.74 -2.98
CA GLU A 119 20.23 -4.46 -1.86
C GLU A 119 19.36 -4.36 -0.60
N TRP A 120 18.77 -3.19 -0.34
CA TRP A 120 17.88 -2.99 0.80
C TRP A 120 16.60 -3.82 0.68
N ILE A 121 15.94 -3.76 -0.49
CA ILE A 121 14.72 -4.54 -0.76
C ILE A 121 15.00 -6.04 -0.57
N GLU A 122 16.08 -6.56 -1.18
CA GLU A 122 16.44 -7.97 -1.09
C GLU A 122 16.73 -8.39 0.35
N ARG A 123 17.49 -7.58 1.09
CA ARG A 123 17.78 -7.84 2.51
C ARG A 123 16.50 -7.95 3.34
N VAL A 124 15.62 -6.97 3.24
CA VAL A 124 14.42 -6.88 4.08
C VAL A 124 13.37 -7.92 3.69
N ALA A 125 13.26 -8.26 2.41
CA ALA A 125 12.34 -9.30 1.94
C ALA A 125 12.61 -10.69 2.55
N HIS A 126 13.83 -10.94 3.03
CA HIS A 126 14.22 -12.20 3.68
C HIS A 126 14.15 -12.16 5.22
N VAL A 127 13.84 -11.02 5.82
CA VAL A 127 13.68 -10.89 7.27
C VAL A 127 12.26 -11.33 7.67
N SER A 128 12.17 -12.22 8.65
CA SER A 128 10.87 -12.67 9.18
C SER A 128 10.11 -11.52 9.82
N SER A 129 8.80 -11.47 9.61
CA SER A 129 7.89 -10.47 10.19
C SER A 129 6.69 -11.11 10.91
N ASP A 130 6.57 -12.43 10.91
CA ASP A 130 5.44 -13.18 11.46
C ASP A 130 5.76 -13.91 12.78
N GLY A 131 6.97 -13.70 13.32
CA GLY A 131 7.45 -14.34 14.55
C GLY A 131 8.00 -15.76 14.34
N ASP A 132 7.85 -16.32 13.14
CA ASP A 132 8.39 -17.64 12.81
C ASP A 132 9.84 -17.57 12.32
N ASN A 133 10.53 -18.71 12.41
CA ASN A 133 11.88 -18.84 11.86
C ASN A 133 11.82 -19.04 10.33
N GLY A 134 12.70 -18.35 9.60
CA GLY A 134 12.84 -18.49 8.15
C GLY A 134 12.34 -17.27 7.37
N ALA A 135 12.73 -17.23 6.10
CA ALA A 135 12.39 -16.13 5.20
C ALA A 135 10.89 -16.20 4.78
N PRO A 136 10.24 -15.04 4.60
CA PRO A 136 8.93 -14.96 3.95
C PRO A 136 8.97 -15.52 2.52
N ASP A 137 7.83 -16.05 2.06
CA ASP A 137 7.67 -16.54 0.69
C ASP A 137 7.42 -15.38 -0.29
N VAL A 138 6.73 -14.32 0.16
CA VAL A 138 6.38 -13.16 -0.67
C VAL A 138 6.60 -11.85 0.08
N CYS A 139 7.19 -10.87 -0.61
CA CYS A 139 7.31 -9.49 -0.14
C CYS A 139 6.40 -8.56 -0.95
N VAL A 140 5.39 -7.97 -0.30
CA VAL A 140 4.52 -6.96 -0.91
C VAL A 140 5.19 -5.59 -0.79
N ILE A 141 5.77 -5.13 -1.90
CA ILE A 141 6.43 -3.82 -1.99
C ILE A 141 5.44 -2.78 -2.51
N GLU A 142 5.24 -1.68 -1.80
CA GLU A 142 4.56 -0.49 -2.30
C GLU A 142 5.55 0.64 -2.61
N LEU A 143 5.44 1.20 -3.81
CA LEU A 143 6.07 2.49 -4.15
C LEU A 143 5.07 3.64 -3.91
N GLY A 144 5.37 4.47 -2.91
CA GLY A 144 4.70 5.72 -2.62
C GLY A 144 4.84 6.76 -3.74
N GLY A 145 4.11 7.86 -3.62
CA GLY A 145 4.05 8.90 -4.66
C GLY A 145 3.30 8.45 -5.92
N THR A 146 3.57 9.12 -7.03
CA THR A 146 2.99 8.83 -8.35
C THR A 146 4.11 8.55 -9.35
N VAL A 147 3.93 7.53 -10.19
CA VAL A 147 4.86 7.27 -11.30
C VAL A 147 4.86 8.46 -12.25
N GLY A 148 6.06 8.94 -12.58
CA GLY A 148 6.28 10.11 -13.43
C GLY A 148 6.88 11.29 -12.67
N ASP A 149 6.73 11.31 -11.34
CA ASP A 149 7.31 12.35 -10.50
C ASP A 149 8.84 12.16 -10.37
N ILE A 150 9.58 13.29 -10.33
CA ILE A 150 11.05 13.31 -10.23
C ILE A 150 11.54 12.52 -9.00
N GLU A 151 10.81 12.63 -7.89
CA GLU A 151 11.12 11.96 -6.62
C GLU A 151 11.09 10.43 -6.73
N SER A 152 10.24 9.88 -7.62
CA SER A 152 10.08 8.43 -7.80
C SER A 152 11.09 7.83 -8.79
N ALA A 153 11.74 8.67 -9.61
CA ALA A 153 12.57 8.22 -10.73
C ALA A 153 13.72 7.27 -10.33
N PRO A 154 14.48 7.51 -9.23
CA PRO A 154 15.53 6.59 -8.80
C PRO A 154 14.97 5.22 -8.38
N PHE A 155 13.81 5.18 -7.73
CA PHE A 155 13.17 3.93 -7.32
C PHE A 155 12.64 3.16 -8.52
N VAL A 156 11.96 3.84 -9.45
CA VAL A 156 11.47 3.18 -10.68
C VAL A 156 12.63 2.56 -11.47
N GLU A 157 13.75 3.26 -11.60
CA GLU A 157 14.94 2.69 -12.27
C GLU A 157 15.54 1.51 -11.47
N ALA A 158 15.63 1.62 -10.14
CA ALA A 158 16.11 0.53 -9.30
C ALA A 158 15.24 -0.73 -9.46
N LEU A 159 13.92 -0.56 -9.48
CA LEU A 159 12.95 -1.65 -9.64
C LEU A 159 12.95 -2.22 -11.06
N ARG A 160 13.18 -1.37 -12.07
CA ARG A 160 13.40 -1.81 -13.45
C ARG A 160 14.65 -2.67 -13.56
N GLN A 161 15.73 -2.37 -12.83
CA GLN A 161 16.91 -3.23 -12.78
C GLN A 161 16.66 -4.50 -11.97
N PHE A 162 15.94 -4.37 -10.84
CA PHE A 162 15.66 -5.46 -9.91
C PHE A 162 14.97 -6.64 -10.58
N GLN A 163 14.01 -6.41 -11.48
CA GLN A 163 13.31 -7.49 -12.21
C GLN A 163 14.25 -8.41 -12.99
N PHE A 164 15.42 -7.92 -13.43
CA PHE A 164 16.41 -8.75 -14.12
C PHE A 164 17.32 -9.48 -13.14
N ARG A 165 17.54 -8.89 -11.95
CA ARG A 165 18.33 -9.48 -10.87
C ARG A 165 17.61 -10.67 -10.24
N VAL A 166 16.31 -10.53 -9.97
CA VAL A 166 15.51 -11.60 -9.34
C VAL A 166 14.90 -12.58 -10.34
N GLY A 167 14.80 -12.22 -11.63
CA GLY A 167 14.11 -13.01 -12.64
C GLY A 167 12.65 -12.60 -12.81
N ARG A 168 12.11 -12.79 -14.01
CA ARG A 168 10.74 -12.33 -14.36
C ARG A 168 9.65 -13.12 -13.64
N GLU A 169 9.94 -14.37 -13.32
CA GLU A 169 9.09 -15.30 -12.59
C GLU A 169 8.99 -14.97 -11.09
N ASN A 170 9.90 -14.14 -10.55
CA ASN A 170 9.98 -13.81 -9.13
C ASN A 170 9.51 -12.37 -8.83
N ILE A 171 8.89 -11.69 -9.79
CA ILE A 171 8.37 -10.33 -9.60
C ILE A 171 7.07 -10.12 -10.37
N CYS A 172 6.10 -9.49 -9.70
CA CYS A 172 4.84 -9.05 -10.29
C CYS A 172 4.69 -7.53 -10.11
N PHE A 173 4.35 -6.83 -11.19
CA PHE A 173 4.06 -5.40 -11.20
C PHE A 173 2.56 -5.16 -11.22
N VAL A 174 2.06 -4.54 -10.17
CA VAL A 174 0.67 -4.10 -10.02
C VAL A 174 0.65 -2.58 -10.16
N HIS A 175 -0.19 -2.07 -11.06
CA HIS A 175 -0.33 -0.63 -11.26
C HIS A 175 -1.74 -0.16 -10.91
N VAL A 176 -1.85 0.69 -9.91
CA VAL A 176 -3.10 1.29 -9.45
C VAL A 176 -3.32 2.60 -10.19
N SER A 177 -4.46 2.74 -10.86
CA SER A 177 -4.80 3.92 -11.65
C SER A 177 -6.27 4.30 -11.51
N LEU A 178 -6.61 5.57 -11.78
CA LEU A 178 -7.97 6.09 -11.72
C LEU A 178 -8.70 5.93 -13.06
N VAL A 179 -9.93 5.43 -12.99
CA VAL A 179 -10.94 5.46 -14.06
C VAL A 179 -12.07 6.37 -13.61
N PRO A 180 -12.05 7.67 -13.97
CA PRO A 180 -13.09 8.59 -13.55
C PRO A 180 -14.40 8.33 -14.30
N VAL A 181 -15.51 8.53 -13.59
CA VAL A 181 -16.88 8.42 -14.11
C VAL A 181 -17.39 9.82 -14.39
N MET A 182 -17.66 10.14 -15.66
CA MET A 182 -17.97 11.50 -16.10
C MET A 182 -19.39 11.64 -16.65
N GLY A 183 -19.99 12.80 -16.38
CA GLY A 183 -21.26 13.24 -16.95
C GLY A 183 -22.49 12.52 -16.38
N PRO A 184 -23.70 13.00 -16.73
CA PRO A 184 -24.96 12.46 -16.19
C PRO A 184 -25.20 10.99 -16.54
N VAL A 185 -24.63 10.55 -17.68
CA VAL A 185 -24.74 9.17 -18.20
C VAL A 185 -23.74 8.20 -17.56
N GLY A 186 -22.82 8.68 -16.71
CA GLY A 186 -21.90 7.82 -15.97
C GLY A 186 -20.84 7.14 -16.84
N GLU A 187 -20.29 7.85 -17.84
CA GLU A 187 -19.31 7.28 -18.77
C GLU A 187 -17.94 7.07 -18.09
N GLN A 188 -17.40 5.86 -18.18
CA GLN A 188 -16.10 5.50 -17.63
C GLN A 188 -14.97 5.91 -18.58
N LYS A 189 -14.05 6.77 -18.14
CA LYS A 189 -12.96 7.29 -18.97
C LYS A 189 -11.67 6.52 -18.74
N THR A 190 -11.23 5.78 -19.77
CA THR A 190 -10.02 4.95 -19.71
C THR A 190 -8.72 5.69 -20.01
N LYS A 191 -8.79 6.90 -20.60
CA LYS A 191 -7.60 7.63 -21.09
C LYS A 191 -6.56 7.96 -20.03
N PRO A 192 -6.92 8.40 -18.80
CA PRO A 192 -5.92 8.64 -17.75
C PRO A 192 -5.07 7.40 -17.48
N THR A 193 -5.73 6.24 -17.36
CA THR A 193 -5.06 4.96 -17.15
C THR A 193 -4.14 4.56 -18.31
N GLN A 194 -4.59 4.75 -19.56
CA GLN A 194 -3.75 4.47 -20.74
C GLN A 194 -2.46 5.31 -20.76
N HIS A 195 -2.53 6.57 -20.32
CA HIS A 195 -1.37 7.47 -20.34
C HIS A 195 -0.34 7.10 -19.27
N THR A 196 -0.79 6.82 -18.04
CA THR A 196 0.14 6.44 -16.96
C THR A 196 0.77 5.05 -17.22
N VAL A 197 0.04 4.11 -17.81
CA VAL A 197 0.63 2.83 -18.25
C VAL A 197 1.66 3.04 -19.35
N LYS A 198 1.40 3.94 -20.31
CA LYS A 198 2.39 4.30 -21.34
C LYS A 198 3.67 4.86 -20.73
N GLU A 199 3.54 5.71 -19.71
CA GLU A 199 4.67 6.30 -18.98
C GLU A 199 5.47 5.23 -18.22
N LEU A 200 4.81 4.40 -17.43
CA LEU A 200 5.44 3.28 -16.72
C LEU A 200 6.21 2.35 -17.67
N ARG A 201 5.62 2.04 -18.84
CA ARG A 201 6.28 1.28 -19.91
C ARG A 201 7.44 1.99 -20.55
N GLY A 202 7.35 3.31 -20.70
CA GLY A 202 8.47 4.15 -21.15
C GLY A 202 9.68 4.08 -20.22
N LEU A 203 9.43 3.84 -18.93
CA LEU A 203 10.44 3.59 -17.90
C LEU A 203 10.88 2.12 -17.81
N GLY A 204 10.43 1.26 -18.74
CA GLY A 204 10.86 -0.14 -18.83
C GLY A 204 10.16 -1.10 -17.88
N ILE A 205 9.05 -0.69 -17.25
CA ILE A 205 8.20 -1.53 -16.42
C ILE A 205 6.88 -1.81 -17.16
N ILE A 206 6.52 -3.08 -17.27
CA ILE A 206 5.23 -3.50 -17.85
C ILE A 206 4.40 -4.04 -16.69
N PRO A 207 3.19 -3.50 -16.44
CA PRO A 207 2.32 -4.03 -15.40
C PRO A 207 1.79 -5.41 -15.79
N ASP A 208 1.76 -6.32 -14.82
CA ASP A 208 1.12 -7.63 -14.95
C ASP A 208 -0.36 -7.54 -14.56
N ILE A 209 -0.68 -6.73 -13.55
CA ILE A 209 -2.05 -6.48 -13.07
C ILE A 209 -2.33 -4.97 -13.07
N LEU A 210 -3.49 -4.60 -13.60
CA LEU A 210 -3.98 -3.23 -13.61
C LEU A 210 -5.16 -3.10 -12.65
N VAL A 211 -4.98 -2.36 -11.57
CA VAL A 211 -6.04 -2.10 -10.59
C VAL A 211 -6.66 -0.74 -10.87
N CYS A 212 -7.91 -0.74 -11.29
CA CYS A 212 -8.60 0.46 -11.73
C CYS A 212 -9.56 0.97 -10.65
N ARG A 213 -9.13 2.02 -9.93
CA ARG A 213 -9.96 2.74 -8.96
C ARG A 213 -11.09 3.48 -9.68
N SER A 214 -12.32 3.31 -9.23
CA SER A 214 -13.51 3.94 -9.81
C SER A 214 -14.60 4.09 -8.74
N ALA A 215 -15.56 5.00 -8.95
CA ALA A 215 -16.74 5.10 -8.07
C ALA A 215 -17.74 3.94 -8.29
N LYS A 216 -17.76 3.35 -9.50
CA LYS A 216 -18.67 2.27 -9.88
C LYS A 216 -17.91 1.07 -10.46
N PRO A 217 -18.46 -0.15 -10.41
CA PRO A 217 -17.88 -1.32 -11.07
C PRO A 217 -17.58 -1.03 -12.54
N LEU A 218 -16.44 -1.52 -13.04
CA LEU A 218 -16.08 -1.35 -14.43
C LEU A 218 -17.05 -2.10 -15.34
N GLN A 219 -17.44 -1.46 -16.44
CA GLN A 219 -18.18 -2.11 -17.52
C GLN A 219 -17.25 -3.03 -18.32
N ASP A 220 -17.78 -4.10 -18.89
CA ASP A 220 -17.01 -5.06 -19.68
C ASP A 220 -16.29 -4.39 -20.86
N ASP A 221 -16.97 -3.49 -21.58
CA ASP A 221 -16.35 -2.69 -22.65
C ASP A 221 -15.17 -1.84 -22.16
N THR A 222 -15.29 -1.29 -20.94
CA THR A 222 -14.22 -0.50 -20.32
C THR A 222 -13.04 -1.38 -19.95
N ARG A 223 -13.31 -2.58 -19.40
CA ARG A 223 -12.31 -3.59 -19.05
C ARG A 223 -11.56 -4.08 -20.29
N ALA A 224 -12.27 -4.53 -21.33
CA ALA A 224 -11.70 -4.99 -22.59
C ALA A 224 -10.87 -3.90 -23.28
N LYS A 225 -11.35 -2.65 -23.27
CA LYS A 225 -10.60 -1.51 -23.78
C LYS A 225 -9.31 -1.28 -22.99
N LEU A 226 -9.35 -1.32 -21.67
CA LEU A 226 -8.15 -1.16 -20.85
C LEU A 226 -7.15 -2.28 -21.11
N ALA A 227 -7.59 -3.52 -21.16
CA ALA A 227 -6.76 -4.68 -21.48
C ALA A 227 -6.02 -4.51 -22.83
N ALA A 228 -6.78 -4.20 -23.89
CA ALA A 228 -6.23 -4.02 -25.23
C ALA A 228 -5.23 -2.86 -25.32
N PHE A 229 -5.54 -1.69 -24.75
CA PHE A 229 -4.65 -0.52 -24.84
C PHE A 229 -3.44 -0.61 -23.90
N CYS A 230 -3.60 -1.23 -22.73
CA CYS A 230 -2.54 -1.36 -21.74
C CYS A 230 -1.66 -2.60 -21.98
N HIS A 231 -2.08 -3.51 -22.87
CA HIS A 231 -1.40 -4.78 -23.17
C HIS A 231 -1.30 -5.72 -21.96
N VAL A 232 -2.41 -5.86 -21.24
CA VAL A 232 -2.59 -6.83 -20.15
C VAL A 232 -3.77 -7.74 -20.49
N SER A 233 -3.86 -8.94 -19.91
CA SER A 233 -5.03 -9.80 -20.09
C SER A 233 -6.27 -9.15 -19.46
N GLU A 234 -7.46 -9.48 -19.97
CA GLU A 234 -8.71 -8.97 -19.41
C GLU A 234 -8.91 -9.41 -17.95
N ASP A 235 -8.51 -10.64 -17.62
CA ASP A 235 -8.52 -11.18 -16.26
C ASP A 235 -7.59 -10.43 -15.30
N ALA A 236 -6.57 -9.73 -15.83
CA ALA A 236 -5.64 -8.92 -15.04
C ALA A 236 -6.04 -7.43 -14.94
N VAL A 237 -7.17 -7.03 -15.54
CA VAL A 237 -7.76 -5.69 -15.32
C VAL A 237 -8.79 -5.79 -14.22
N VAL A 238 -8.48 -5.28 -13.04
CA VAL A 238 -9.30 -5.41 -11.82
C VAL A 238 -10.09 -4.13 -11.55
N SER A 239 -11.39 -4.26 -11.31
CA SER A 239 -12.23 -3.14 -10.89
C SER A 239 -12.13 -2.95 -9.38
N ALA A 240 -11.44 -1.90 -8.94
CA ALA A 240 -11.36 -1.49 -7.54
C ALA A 240 -12.37 -0.38 -7.24
N HIS A 241 -13.67 -0.71 -7.24
CA HIS A 241 -14.72 0.29 -7.06
C HIS A 241 -14.97 0.67 -5.59
N ASP A 242 -15.74 1.73 -5.33
CA ASP A 242 -16.12 2.10 -3.96
C ASP A 242 -16.91 0.97 -3.29
N VAL A 243 -16.53 0.63 -2.06
CA VAL A 243 -17.18 -0.38 -1.21
C VAL A 243 -17.61 0.21 0.12
N SER A 244 -18.52 -0.48 0.79
CA SER A 244 -19.07 -0.07 2.09
C SER A 244 -18.01 0.06 3.19
N ASN A 245 -17.01 -0.82 3.19
CA ASN A 245 -15.89 -0.78 4.13
C ASN A 245 -14.61 -1.38 3.52
N ILE A 246 -13.45 -1.02 4.07
CA ILE A 246 -12.13 -1.42 3.55
C ILE A 246 -11.90 -2.95 3.62
N TYR A 247 -12.56 -3.66 4.53
CA TYR A 247 -12.44 -5.12 4.68
C TYR A 247 -13.15 -5.89 3.56
N ARG A 248 -13.96 -5.21 2.74
CA ARG A 248 -14.52 -5.76 1.49
C ARG A 248 -13.49 -5.83 0.36
N VAL A 249 -12.40 -5.06 0.43
CA VAL A 249 -11.45 -4.97 -0.70
C VAL A 249 -10.79 -6.32 -1.00
N PRO A 250 -10.28 -7.11 -0.02
CA PRO A 250 -9.76 -8.45 -0.31
C PRO A 250 -10.78 -9.35 -1.02
N MET A 251 -12.05 -9.33 -0.58
CA MET A 251 -13.12 -10.13 -1.21
C MET A 251 -13.41 -9.66 -2.64
N MET A 252 -13.46 -8.35 -2.89
CA MET A 252 -13.64 -7.80 -4.22
C MET A 252 -12.52 -8.21 -5.18
N LEU A 253 -11.27 -8.26 -4.70
CA LEU A 253 -10.13 -8.73 -5.50
C LEU A 253 -10.25 -10.23 -5.77
N GLU A 254 -10.65 -11.02 -4.76
CA GLU A 254 -10.85 -12.46 -4.90
C GLU A 254 -11.98 -12.83 -5.88
N GLU A 255 -13.12 -12.15 -5.79
CA GLU A 255 -14.27 -12.35 -6.70
C GLU A 255 -13.92 -12.07 -8.17
N GLN A 256 -12.87 -11.28 -8.41
CA GLN A 256 -12.33 -11.00 -9.75
C GLN A 256 -11.13 -11.90 -10.13
N GLY A 257 -10.84 -12.94 -9.36
CA GLY A 257 -9.85 -13.96 -9.70
C GLY A 257 -8.39 -13.58 -9.46
N VAL A 258 -8.11 -12.52 -8.67
CA VAL A 258 -6.74 -12.02 -8.45
C VAL A 258 -5.81 -13.10 -7.88
N SER A 259 -6.28 -13.94 -6.97
CA SER A 259 -5.48 -15.06 -6.43
C SER A 259 -5.07 -16.05 -7.52
N GLY A 260 -5.95 -16.31 -8.49
CA GLY A 260 -5.65 -17.18 -9.63
C GLY A 260 -4.60 -16.58 -10.57
N VAL A 261 -4.67 -15.26 -10.82
CA VAL A 261 -3.65 -14.54 -11.60
C VAL A 261 -2.29 -14.60 -10.89
N LEU A 262 -2.24 -14.33 -9.58
CA LEU A 262 -1.01 -14.41 -8.79
C LEU A 262 -0.44 -15.83 -8.74
N SER A 263 -1.30 -16.83 -8.54
CA SER A 263 -0.93 -18.26 -8.58
C SER A 263 -0.32 -18.66 -9.92
N GLY A 264 -0.91 -18.23 -11.03
CA GLY A 264 -0.38 -18.48 -12.37
C GLY A 264 0.95 -17.79 -12.66
N LEU A 265 1.15 -16.56 -12.15
CA LEU A 265 2.38 -15.80 -12.33
C LEU A 265 3.55 -16.36 -11.52
N PHE A 266 3.31 -16.74 -10.26
CA PHE A 266 4.35 -17.20 -9.33
C PHE A 266 4.46 -18.74 -9.23
N GLY A 267 3.51 -19.49 -9.79
CA GLY A 267 3.56 -20.95 -9.84
C GLY A 267 3.27 -21.66 -8.52
N PHE A 268 2.46 -21.07 -7.63
CA PHE A 268 2.01 -21.73 -6.39
C PHE A 268 0.59 -22.29 -6.54
N GLU A 269 0.26 -23.35 -5.78
CA GLU A 269 -1.08 -23.93 -5.78
C GLU A 269 -2.00 -23.20 -4.79
N LEU A 270 -3.23 -22.92 -5.21
CA LEU A 270 -4.25 -22.38 -4.31
C LEU A 270 -4.87 -23.53 -3.50
N PRO A 271 -4.87 -23.45 -2.16
CA PRO A 271 -5.53 -24.45 -1.33
C PRO A 271 -7.04 -24.40 -1.56
N SER A 272 -7.68 -25.58 -1.51
CA SER A 272 -9.13 -25.72 -1.66
C SER A 272 -9.93 -25.05 -0.55
N GLU A 273 -9.34 -24.93 0.64
CA GLU A 273 -9.92 -24.27 1.80
C GLU A 273 -9.06 -23.08 2.19
N ARG A 274 -9.69 -21.93 2.45
CA ARG A 274 -9.02 -20.67 2.81
C ARG A 274 -9.73 -20.02 4.01
N PRO A 275 -9.60 -20.60 5.22
CA PRO A 275 -10.33 -20.14 6.41
C PRO A 275 -10.07 -18.67 6.74
N LEU A 276 -8.86 -18.16 6.45
CA LEU A 276 -8.56 -16.74 6.61
C LEU A 276 -9.50 -15.85 5.78
N LEU A 277 -9.83 -16.21 4.53
CA LEU A 277 -10.78 -15.42 3.74
C LEU A 277 -12.20 -15.50 4.29
N ASP A 278 -12.59 -16.65 4.84
CA ASP A 278 -13.90 -16.81 5.48
C ASP A 278 -14.02 -15.89 6.71
N ASP A 279 -12.97 -15.81 7.53
CA ASP A 279 -12.90 -14.89 8.68
C ASP A 279 -12.96 -13.42 8.23
N TRP A 280 -12.23 -13.05 7.17
CA TRP A 280 -12.28 -11.71 6.59
C TRP A 280 -13.66 -11.35 6.06
N LYS A 281 -14.34 -12.29 5.40
CA LYS A 281 -15.72 -12.11 4.92
C LYS A 281 -16.68 -11.88 6.09
N ALA A 282 -16.59 -12.72 7.13
CA ALA A 282 -17.41 -12.59 8.33
C ALA A 282 -17.16 -11.26 9.06
N MET A 283 -15.92 -10.79 9.10
CA MET A 283 -15.57 -9.46 9.63
C MET A 283 -16.22 -8.35 8.82
N ALA A 284 -16.05 -8.36 7.49
CA ALA A 284 -16.61 -7.33 6.60
C ALA A 284 -18.14 -7.27 6.68
N ASP A 285 -18.82 -8.42 6.80
CA ASP A 285 -20.27 -8.52 7.00
C ASP A 285 -20.70 -7.90 8.34
N ARG A 286 -19.92 -8.11 9.41
CA ARG A 286 -20.19 -7.54 10.73
C ARG A 286 -20.03 -6.02 10.74
N VAL A 287 -19.04 -5.50 10.03
CA VAL A 287 -18.80 -4.05 9.90
C VAL A 287 -19.97 -3.35 9.20
N ASP A 288 -20.59 -4.00 8.21
CA ASP A 288 -21.73 -3.45 7.48
C ASP A 288 -23.06 -3.52 8.27
N ASN A 289 -23.17 -4.41 9.26
CA ASN A 289 -24.41 -4.68 9.98
C ASN A 289 -24.25 -4.53 11.51
N PRO A 290 -23.95 -3.32 12.02
CA PRO A 290 -23.87 -3.11 13.46
C PRO A 290 -25.26 -3.11 14.12
N ALA A 291 -25.35 -3.59 15.36
CA ALA A 291 -26.63 -3.68 16.09
C ALA A 291 -27.11 -2.33 16.65
N GLU A 292 -26.32 -1.70 17.51
CA GLU A 292 -26.63 -0.36 18.06
C GLU A 292 -25.38 0.52 18.07
N GLU A 293 -25.58 1.83 18.24
CA GLU A 293 -24.49 2.81 18.31
C GLU A 293 -23.84 2.84 19.70
N VAL A 294 -22.52 3.00 19.73
CA VAL A 294 -21.75 3.34 20.92
C VAL A 294 -21.04 4.67 20.65
N ARG A 295 -21.27 5.65 21.53
CA ARG A 295 -20.68 6.98 21.43
C ARG A 295 -19.48 7.10 22.36
N ILE A 296 -18.35 7.52 21.81
CA ILE A 296 -17.11 7.73 22.55
C ILE A 296 -16.65 9.17 22.32
N ALA A 297 -16.60 9.97 23.39
CA ALA A 297 -16.04 11.30 23.33
C ALA A 297 -14.50 11.22 23.36
N THR A 298 -13.84 11.82 22.37
CA THR A 298 -12.38 11.87 22.28
C THR A 298 -11.91 13.32 22.28
N VAL A 299 -11.10 13.67 23.28
CA VAL A 299 -10.50 14.99 23.40
C VAL A 299 -9.17 14.99 22.67
N GLY A 300 -9.03 15.85 21.66
CA GLY A 300 -7.84 15.94 20.82
C GLY A 300 -7.41 17.38 20.60
N LYS A 301 -6.15 17.58 20.23
CA LYS A 301 -5.64 18.89 19.84
C LYS A 301 -5.95 19.20 18.38
N TYR A 302 -6.10 18.18 17.53
CA TYR A 302 -6.20 18.30 16.08
C TYR A 302 -7.43 17.56 15.52
N THR A 303 -8.62 17.80 16.09
CA THR A 303 -9.84 17.04 15.80
C THR A 303 -10.34 17.18 14.36
N GLY A 304 -9.96 18.26 13.65
CA GLY A 304 -10.33 18.48 12.25
C GLY A 304 -9.61 17.57 11.24
N LEU A 305 -8.63 16.79 11.68
CA LEU A 305 -7.83 15.89 10.83
C LEU A 305 -7.93 14.46 11.35
N SER A 306 -8.79 13.66 10.72
CA SER A 306 -8.99 12.25 11.07
C SER A 306 -7.69 11.44 11.06
N ASP A 307 -6.78 11.79 10.16
CA ASP A 307 -5.57 11.01 9.90
C ASP A 307 -4.52 11.20 11.01
N SER A 308 -4.62 12.27 11.80
CA SER A 308 -3.76 12.50 12.97
C SER A 308 -4.07 11.56 14.15
N TYR A 309 -5.18 10.81 14.08
CA TYR A 309 -5.64 9.87 15.10
C TYR A 309 -6.03 8.50 14.53
N LEU A 310 -5.54 8.16 13.34
CA LEU A 310 -6.00 6.99 12.59
C LEU A 310 -5.87 5.69 13.40
N SER A 311 -4.76 5.46 14.10
CA SER A 311 -4.54 4.27 14.93
C SER A 311 -5.54 4.19 16.08
N VAL A 312 -5.83 5.31 16.72
CA VAL A 312 -6.82 5.39 17.80
C VAL A 312 -8.21 5.04 17.27
N ILE A 313 -8.59 5.65 16.13
CA ILE A 313 -9.86 5.38 15.47
C ILE A 313 -9.96 3.90 15.09
N LYS A 314 -8.92 3.31 14.50
CA LYS A 314 -8.92 1.91 14.06
C LYS A 314 -9.00 0.94 15.23
N ALA A 315 -8.28 1.18 16.31
CA ALA A 315 -8.35 0.35 17.52
C ALA A 315 -9.76 0.37 18.16
N LEU A 316 -10.38 1.55 18.24
CA LEU A 316 -11.76 1.67 18.72
C LEU A 316 -12.76 1.01 17.76
N GLN A 317 -12.57 1.16 16.45
CA GLN A 317 -13.38 0.50 15.43
C GLN A 317 -13.33 -1.02 15.58
N HIS A 318 -12.14 -1.61 15.62
CA HIS A 318 -11.95 -3.05 15.82
C HIS A 318 -12.58 -3.56 17.12
N SER A 319 -12.43 -2.81 18.21
CA SER A 319 -13.08 -3.12 19.49
C SER A 319 -14.61 -3.08 19.37
N SER A 320 -15.16 -2.09 18.66
CA SER A 320 -16.60 -1.98 18.43
C SER A 320 -17.15 -3.11 17.56
N TYR A 321 -16.37 -3.56 16.56
CA TYR A 321 -16.73 -4.68 15.70
C TYR A 321 -16.79 -5.99 16.49
N ALA A 322 -15.86 -6.22 17.43
CA ALA A 322 -15.88 -7.41 18.27
C ALA A 322 -17.17 -7.55 19.10
N VAL A 323 -17.78 -6.44 19.51
CA VAL A 323 -19.04 -6.41 20.27
C VAL A 323 -20.28 -6.07 19.43
N GLY A 324 -20.15 -6.02 18.09
CA GLY A 324 -21.25 -5.78 17.17
C GLY A 324 -21.89 -4.38 17.29
N ARG A 325 -21.10 -3.36 17.62
CA ARG A 325 -21.57 -1.97 17.80
C ARG A 325 -21.06 -1.06 16.68
N LYS A 326 -21.83 -0.02 16.36
CA LYS A 326 -21.42 1.06 15.48
C LYS A 326 -20.72 2.13 16.31
N LEU A 327 -19.42 2.30 16.12
CA LEU A 327 -18.68 3.39 16.77
C LEU A 327 -19.09 4.75 16.20
N VAL A 328 -19.42 5.67 17.10
CA VAL A 328 -19.57 7.10 16.81
C VAL A 328 -18.56 7.84 17.70
N ILE A 329 -17.63 8.57 17.08
CA ILE A 329 -16.65 9.37 17.82
C ILE A 329 -17.13 10.81 17.87
N ASP A 330 -17.34 11.30 19.08
CA ASP A 330 -17.63 12.71 19.35
C ASP A 330 -16.29 13.42 19.62
N TRP A 331 -15.81 14.19 18.65
CA TRP A 331 -14.53 14.90 18.77
C TRP A 331 -14.69 16.20 19.55
N ILE A 332 -13.79 16.43 20.50
CA ILE A 332 -13.76 17.63 21.33
C ILE A 332 -12.39 18.28 21.17
N GLU A 333 -12.34 19.53 20.71
CA GLU A 333 -11.08 20.28 20.68
C GLU A 333 -10.64 20.59 22.10
N SER A 334 -9.42 20.21 22.45
CA SER A 334 -8.86 20.49 23.78
C SER A 334 -8.85 21.99 24.12
N ALA A 335 -8.76 22.87 23.11
CA ALA A 335 -8.79 24.32 23.30
C ALA A 335 -10.18 24.85 23.70
N ASP A 336 -11.26 24.11 23.42
CA ASP A 336 -12.62 24.47 23.84
C ASP A 336 -12.86 24.21 25.34
N LEU A 337 -11.93 23.51 25.99
CA LEU A 337 -12.01 23.14 27.40
C LEU A 337 -11.25 24.09 28.33
N ASP A 338 -10.55 25.09 27.78
CA ASP A 338 -9.86 26.10 28.57
C ASP A 338 -10.83 27.23 28.99
N ASP A 339 -10.76 27.65 30.26
CA ASP A 339 -11.64 28.67 30.84
C ASP A 339 -11.53 30.05 30.16
N GLN A 340 -10.50 30.29 29.33
CA GLN A 340 -10.27 31.56 28.62
C GLN A 340 -10.99 31.65 27.27
N THR A 341 -11.43 30.53 26.70
CA THR A 341 -12.15 30.44 25.42
C THR A 341 -13.66 30.21 25.60
N ALA A 342 -14.10 29.95 26.84
CA ALA A 342 -15.51 29.89 27.22
C ALA A 342 -16.12 31.30 27.39
N SER A 343 -16.32 32.05 26.30
CA SER A 343 -17.09 33.30 26.30
C SER A 343 -18.07 33.39 25.14
#